data_AF-A0A0D7QLK2-F1
#
_entry.id   AF-A0A0D7QLK2-F1
#
_cell.length_a   1.000
_cell.length_b   1.000
_cell.length_c   1.000
_cell.angle_alpha   90.00
_cell.angle_beta   90.00
_cell.angle_gamma   90.00
#
_symmetry.space_group_name_H-M   'P 1'
#
loop_
_entity.id
_entity.type
_entity.pdbx_description
1 polymer ?
#
loop_
_entity_poly.entity_id
_entity_poly.type
_entity_poly.pdbx_seq_one_letter_code
_entity_poly.pdbx_strand_id
1 'polypeptide(L)' 'MVEQNANMALSIANYGYVLQTGQVVLHGSAASLRDNEMMQQAYLGEMKSRPAAVGAGGD' A
#
# COMPACT_ATOMS: atom_id res chain seq x y z
N MET A 1 11.22 -2.50 -5.70
CA MET A 1 11.07 -1.10 -6.20
C MET A 1 9.68 -0.80 -6.77
N VAL A 2 8.75 -1.76 -6.85
CA VAL A 2 7.37 -1.50 -7.34
C VAL A 2 6.52 -0.80 -6.29
N GLU A 3 6.66 -1.15 -5.01
CA GLU A 3 5.78 -0.64 -3.94
C GLU A 3 5.96 0.86 -3.66
N GLN A 4 7.22 1.33 -3.62
CA GLN A 4 7.49 2.76 -3.46
C GLN A 4 7.04 3.59 -4.67
N ASN A 5 7.15 3.01 -5.87
CA ASN A 5 6.69 3.66 -7.09
C ASN A 5 5.16 3.74 -7.16
N ALA A 6 4.44 2.72 -6.67
CA ALA A 6 2.99 2.74 -6.59
C ALA A 6 2.49 3.82 -5.62
N ASN A 7 3.13 3.97 -4.46
CA ASN A 7 2.75 4.99 -3.48
C ASN A 7 3.00 6.41 -4.02
N MET A 8 4.15 6.63 -4.65
CA MET A 8 4.50 7.91 -5.27
C MET A 8 3.63 8.23 -6.48
N ALA A 9 3.28 7.23 -7.29
CA ALA A 9 2.35 7.41 -8.41
C ALA A 9 0.94 7.78 -7.91
N LEU A 10 0.46 7.11 -6.86
CA LEU A 10 -0.83 7.43 -6.26
C LEU A 10 -0.81 8.79 -5.57
N SER A 11 0.30 9.25 -4.98
CA SER A 11 0.36 10.57 -4.32
C SER A 11 0.14 11.74 -5.29
N ILE A 12 0.46 11.56 -6.57
CA ILE A 12 0.31 12.58 -7.62
C ILE A 12 -0.97 12.38 -8.45
N ALA A 13 -1.42 11.13 -8.62
CA ALA A 13 -2.59 10.82 -9.42
C ALA A 13 -3.92 11.14 -8.71
N ASN A 14 -4.95 11.50 -9.49
CA ASN A 14 -6.32 11.61 -8.97
C ASN A 14 -7.09 10.27 -9.05
N TYR A 15 -6.76 9.42 -10.01
CA TYR A 15 -7.42 8.15 -10.28
C TYR A 15 -6.39 7.10 -10.74
N GLY A 16 -6.60 5.83 -10.42
CA GLY A 16 -5.69 4.75 -10.76
C GLY A 16 -6.40 3.47 -11.20
N TYR A 17 -5.65 2.62 -11.90
CA TYR A 17 -6.05 1.27 -12.29
C TYR A 17 -4.93 0.32 -11.92
N VAL A 18 -5.29 -0.80 -11.30
CA VAL A 18 -4.39 -1.87 -10.89
C VAL A 18 -4.61 -3.04 -11.83
N LEU A 19 -3.53 -3.45 -12.49
CA LEU A 19 -3.54 -4.55 -13.44
C LEU A 19 -2.86 -5.77 -12.81
N GLN A 20 -3.51 -6.93 -12.89
CA GLN A 20 -2.94 -8.21 -12.57
C GLN A 20 -3.17 -9.16 -13.75
N THR A 21 -2.09 -9.71 -14.30
CA THR A 21 -2.13 -10.65 -15.43
C THR A 21 -2.93 -10.10 -16.63
N GLY A 22 -2.79 -8.81 -16.91
CA GLY A 22 -3.48 -8.14 -18.02
C GLY A 22 -4.95 -7.80 -17.77
N GLN A 23 -5.47 -7.99 -16.55
CA GLN A 23 -6.84 -7.61 -16.19
C GLN A 23 -6.86 -6.54 -15.11
N VAL A 24 -7.85 -5.63 -15.18
CA VAL A 24 -8.08 -4.62 -14.14
C VAL A 24 -8.73 -5.31 -12.94
N VAL A 25 -8.01 -5.35 -11.82
CA VAL A 25 -8.48 -5.96 -10.57
C VAL A 25 -8.97 -4.92 -9.57
N LEU A 26 -8.43 -3.70 -9.61
CA LEU A 26 -8.87 -2.58 -8.78
C LEU A 26 -8.80 -1.28 -9.60
N HIS A 27 -9.76 -0.38 -9.37
CA HIS A 27 -9.74 0.95 -9.95
C HIS A 27 -10.51 1.91 -9.05
N GLY A 28 -10.15 3.18 -9.08
CA GLY A 28 -10.76 4.16 -8.19
C GLY A 28 -9.95 5.43 -8.04
N SER A 29 -10.45 6.34 -7.20
CA SER A 29 -9.68 7.50 -6.82
C SER A 29 -8.37 7.07 -6.14
N ALA A 30 -7.31 7.86 -6.30
CA ALA A 30 -6.04 7.51 -5.68
C ALA A 30 -6.12 7.41 -4.15
N ALA A 31 -7.01 8.20 -3.52
CA ALA A 31 -7.30 8.09 -2.10
C ALA A 31 -7.94 6.73 -1.76
N SER A 32 -8.99 6.35 -2.49
CA SER A 32 -9.67 5.06 -2.29
C SER A 32 -8.75 3.86 -2.53
N LEU A 33 -7.83 3.96 -3.48
CA LEU A 33 -6.86 2.90 -3.76
C LEU A 33 -5.75 2.80 -2.71
N ARG A 34 -5.33 3.92 -2.10
CA ARG A 34 -4.37 3.92 -0.98
C ARG A 34 -4.98 3.32 0.29
N ASP A 35 -6.27 3.56 0.52
CA ASP A 35 -6.98 3.03 1.70
C ASP A 35 -7.52 1.60 1.50
N ASN A 36 -7.39 1.05 0.29
CA ASN A 36 -7.87 -0.29 -0.01
C ASN A 36 -6.93 -1.36 0.56
N GLU A 37 -7.46 -2.23 1.43
CA GLU A 37 -6.70 -3.27 2.13
C GLU A 37 -6.00 -4.26 1.18
N MET A 38 -6.63 -4.59 0.05
CA MET A 38 -6.05 -5.47 -0.97
C MET A 38 -4.88 -4.79 -1.69
N MET A 39 -4.96 -3.49 -1.98
CA MET A 39 -3.84 -2.70 -2.49
C MET A 39 -2.71 -2.61 -1.48
N GLN A 40 -3.04 -2.43 -0.19
CA GLN A 40 -2.05 -2.34 0.87
C GLN A 40 -1.26 -3.65 1.03
N GLN A 41 -1.96 -4.79 0.99
CA GLN A 41 -1.36 -6.11 1.14
C GLN A 41 -0.59 -6.57 -0.10
N ALA A 42 -1.11 -6.30 -1.30
CA ALA A 42 -0.53 -6.81 -2.54
C ALA A 42 0.57 -5.91 -3.13
N TYR A 43 0.56 -4.60 -2.83
CA TYR A 43 1.42 -3.62 -3.50
C TYR A 43 2.07 -2.57 -2.59
N LEU A 44 1.70 -2.45 -1.31
CA LEU A 44 2.28 -1.44 -0.41
C LEU A 44 2.88 -2.03 0.88
N GLY A 45 2.90 -3.36 1.04
CA GLY A 45 3.64 -4.11 2.05
C GLY A 45 3.72 -3.49 3.45
N GLU A 46 2.80 -3.90 4.34
CA GLU A 46 2.87 -3.74 5.81
C GLU A 46 3.34 -2.39 6.38
N MET A 47 2.51 -1.35 6.26
CA MET A 47 2.70 -0.13 7.09
C MET A 47 2.01 -0.21 8.47
N LYS A 48 1.36 -1.33 8.82
CA LYS A 48 0.50 -1.38 10.03
C LYS A 48 0.91 -2.31 11.17
N SER A 49 2.03 -3.04 11.09
CA SER A 49 2.51 -3.82 12.24
C SER A 49 3.99 -3.64 12.50
N ARG A 50 4.29 -2.63 13.32
CA ARG A 50 5.12 -2.74 14.53
C ARG A 50 4.99 -1.44 15.33
N PRO A 51 4.12 -1.37 16.37
CA PRO A 51 4.45 -0.51 17.48
C PRO A 51 5.78 -1.02 18.04
N ALA A 52 6.74 -0.11 18.21
CA ALA A 52 8.00 -0.41 18.86
C ALA A 52 7.71 -1.09 20.21
N ALA A 53 8.13 -2.35 20.35
CA ALA A 53 8.27 -2.96 21.65
C ALA A 53 9.40 -2.22 22.37
N VAL A 54 9.03 -1.13 23.03
CA VAL A 54 9.80 -0.49 24.08
C VAL A 54 9.63 -1.36 25.33
N GLY A 55 10.75 -1.90 25.82
CA GLY A 55 10.87 -2.50 27.16
C GLY A 55 10.61 -4.01 27.28
N ALA A 56 11.69 -4.79 27.40
CA ALA A 56 11.75 -5.97 28.28
C ALA A 56 13.22 -6.43 28.47
N GLY A 57 13.68 -6.47 29.73
CA GLY A 57 14.93 -7.10 30.22
C GLY A 57 16.15 -6.16 30.21
N GLY A 58 16.75 -5.73 31.32
CA GLY A 58 16.71 -6.28 32.67
C GLY A 58 17.59 -7.53 32.78
N ASP A 59 18.91 -7.33 32.75
CA ASP A 59 19.96 -8.11 33.46
C ASP A 59 21.30 -7.35 33.37
#